data_AF-A0A392PLU8-F1
#
_entry.id   AF-A0A392PLU8-F1
#
_cell.length_a   1.000
_cell.length_b   1.000
_cell.length_c   1.000
_cell.angle_alpha   90.00
_cell.angle_beta   90.00
_cell.angle_gamma   90.00
#
_symmetry.space_group_name_H-M   'P 1'
#
loop_
_entity.id
_entity.type
_entity.pdbx_description
1 polymer ?
#
loop_
_entity_poly.entity_id
_entity_poly.type
_entity_poly.pdbx_seq_one_letter_code
_entity_poly.pdbx_strand_id
1 'polypeptide(L)'
;MVDEATKKFDEHAPPFAKQVANQAKGLIQEVTHKAEKAVNEAQSGGAKAAANYVATESKQIVLTGSVKLWSGLNQYPPFHAVAELAVPTVAHWSEKYNHVVKDISGKGYAVFGYLPLIPIDEIAKAFKQGE
;
A
#
# COMPACT_ATOMS: atom_id res chain seq x y z
N MET A 1 6.89 22.85 15.40
CA MET A 1 6.18 21.73 16.09
C MET A 1 6.61 20.36 15.59
N VAL A 2 6.80 20.12 14.29
CA VAL A 2 7.24 18.80 13.77
C VAL A 2 8.69 18.45 14.17
N ASP A 3 9.61 19.41 14.17
CA ASP A 3 11.03 19.13 14.48
C ASP A 3 11.28 18.69 15.93
N GLU A 4 10.59 19.29 16.91
CA GLU A 4 10.75 18.89 18.32
C GLU A 4 10.17 17.50 18.58
N ALA A 5 9.03 17.18 17.95
CA ALA A 5 8.45 15.84 18.01
C ALA A 5 9.36 14.79 17.34
N THR A 6 9.99 15.15 16.22
CA THR A 6 10.95 14.29 15.51
C THR A 6 12.19 14.03 16.36
N LYS A 7 12.69 15.05 17.06
CA LYS A 7 13.84 14.93 17.96
C LYS A 7 13.53 14.02 19.16
N LYS A 8 12.37 14.21 19.82
CA LYS A 8 11.97 13.36 20.96
C LYS A 8 11.71 11.91 20.55
N PHE A 9 11.11 11.70 19.37
CA PHE A 9 10.96 10.38 18.78
C PHE A 9 12.32 9.76 18.48
N ASP A 10 13.25 10.50 17.87
CA ASP A 10 14.60 9.98 17.62
C ASP A 10 15.37 9.69 18.91
N GLU A 11 15.16 10.40 20.01
CA GLU A 11 15.83 10.06 21.28
C GLU A 11 15.30 8.76 21.92
N HIS A 12 14.01 8.43 21.77
CA HIS A 12 13.34 7.37 22.54
C HIS A 12 12.82 6.20 21.71
N ALA A 13 12.81 6.32 20.37
CA ALA A 13 12.29 5.29 19.50
C ALA A 13 13.27 4.11 19.41
N PRO A 14 12.77 2.87 19.43
CA PRO A 14 13.60 1.72 19.16
C PRO A 14 14.20 1.82 17.74
N PRO A 15 15.40 1.24 17.50
CA PRO A 15 16.14 1.38 16.24
C PRO A 15 15.31 1.09 14.98
N PHE A 16 14.39 0.14 15.06
CA PHE A 16 13.47 -0.22 13.98
C PHE A 16 12.49 0.92 13.62
N ALA A 17 11.91 1.58 14.62
CA ALA A 17 10.97 2.66 14.40
C ALA A 17 11.66 3.88 13.75
N LYS A 18 12.93 4.11 14.07
CA LYS A 18 13.78 5.12 13.39
C LYS A 18 14.06 4.74 11.94
N GLN A 19 14.36 3.47 11.66
CA GLN A 19 14.62 2.98 10.32
C GLN A 19 13.38 3.17 9.43
N VAL A 20 12.20 2.80 9.92
CA VAL A 20 10.93 2.99 9.18
C VAL A 20 10.65 4.48 8.96
N ALA A 21 10.85 5.33 9.97
CA ALA A 21 10.67 6.78 9.83
C ALA A 21 11.63 7.40 8.80
N ASN A 22 12.90 6.97 8.79
CA ASN A 22 13.89 7.43 7.81
C ASN A 22 13.57 6.95 6.38
N GLN A 23 13.09 5.71 6.24
CA GLN A 23 12.61 5.20 4.95
C GLN A 23 11.40 5.98 4.45
N ALA A 24 10.42 6.25 5.33
CA ALA A 24 9.25 7.06 5.00
C ALA A 24 9.65 8.49 4.59
N LYS A 25 10.56 9.12 5.33
CA LYS A 25 11.09 10.46 5.00
C LYS A 25 11.79 10.48 3.64
N GLY A 26 12.61 9.47 3.35
CA GLY A 26 13.27 9.34 2.05
C GLY A 26 12.28 9.18 0.90
N LEU A 27 11.22 8.39 1.09
CA LEU A 27 10.14 8.25 0.11
C LEU A 27 9.40 9.57 -0.10
N ILE A 28 9.04 10.29 0.96
CA ILE A 28 8.36 11.59 0.86
C ILE A 28 9.23 12.59 0.08
N GLN A 29 10.54 12.65 0.35
CA GLN A 29 11.45 13.52 -0.40
C GLN A 29 11.56 13.13 -1.87
N GLU A 30 11.60 11.82 -2.18
CA GLU A 30 11.61 11.32 -3.57
C GLU A 30 10.31 11.68 -4.29
N VAL A 31 9.15 11.54 -3.64
CA VAL A 31 7.84 11.93 -4.18
C VAL A 31 7.79 13.43 -4.46
N THR A 32 8.24 14.26 -3.52
CA THR A 32 8.24 15.72 -3.67
C THR A 32 9.14 16.16 -4.82
N HIS A 33 10.35 15.61 -4.93
CA HIS A 33 11.25 15.91 -6.04
C HIS A 33 10.65 15.48 -7.40
N LYS A 34 10.00 14.31 -7.46
CA LYS A 34 9.33 13.85 -8.68
C LYS A 34 8.13 14.73 -9.02
N ALA A 35 7.34 15.16 -8.03
CA ALA A 35 6.22 16.08 -8.24
C ALA A 35 6.66 17.44 -8.81
N GLU A 36 7.78 18.00 -8.33
CA GLU A 36 8.35 19.24 -8.90
C GLU A 36 8.76 19.07 -10.37
N LYS A 37 9.33 17.92 -10.72
CA LYS A 37 9.69 17.59 -12.11
C LYS A 37 8.44 17.41 -13.00
N ALA A 38 7.36 16.80 -12.46
CA ALA A 38 6.07 16.69 -13.13
C ALA A 38 5.50 18.06 -13.52
N VAL A 39 5.56 19.01 -12.59
CA VAL A 39 5.06 20.38 -12.78
C VAL A 39 5.84 21.09 -13.89
N ASN A 40 7.16 20.95 -13.91
CA ASN A 40 8.02 21.52 -14.95
C ASN A 40 7.78 20.88 -16.34
N GLU A 41 7.55 19.57 -16.41
CA GLU A 41 7.20 18.88 -17.65
C GLU A 41 5.78 19.22 -18.12
N ALA A 42 4.83 19.43 -17.20
CA ALA A 42 3.49 19.90 -17.52
C ALA A 42 3.48 21.33 -18.10
N GLN A 43 4.37 22.19 -17.56
CA GLN A 43 4.55 23.57 -18.04
C GLN A 43 5.15 23.65 -19.44
N SER A 44 5.92 22.64 -19.86
CA SER A 44 6.64 22.61 -21.14
C SER A 44 6.01 21.71 -22.22
N GLY A 45 5.28 20.65 -21.83
CA GLY A 45 4.74 19.62 -22.74
C GLY A 45 3.21 19.45 -22.74
N GLY A 46 2.47 20.17 -21.89
CA GLY A 46 1.01 20.15 -21.81
C GLY A 46 0.42 18.91 -21.10
N ALA A 47 -0.92 18.89 -20.97
CA ALA A 47 -1.66 17.98 -20.08
C ALA A 47 -1.42 16.47 -20.32
N LYS A 48 -1.10 16.07 -21.56
CA LYS A 48 -0.85 14.66 -21.92
C LYS A 48 0.50 14.15 -21.41
N ALA A 49 1.52 15.02 -21.36
CA ALA A 49 2.83 14.70 -20.79
C ALA A 49 2.72 14.59 -19.25
N ALA A 50 2.00 15.52 -18.62
CA ALA A 50 1.71 15.50 -17.19
C ALA A 50 0.96 14.23 -16.75
N ALA A 51 -0.07 13.81 -17.50
CA ALA A 51 -0.84 12.60 -17.19
C ALA A 51 0.01 11.33 -17.29
N ASN A 52 0.86 11.22 -18.31
CA ASN A 52 1.77 10.08 -18.44
C ASN A 52 2.83 10.09 -17.32
N TYR A 53 3.43 11.24 -17.00
CA TYR A 53 4.40 11.37 -15.92
C TYR A 53 3.81 10.93 -14.58
N VAL A 54 2.64 11.46 -14.22
CA VAL A 54 1.92 11.07 -12.99
C VAL A 54 1.62 9.58 -12.99
N ALA A 55 1.21 8.97 -14.10
CA ALA A 55 0.88 7.55 -14.15
C ALA A 55 2.10 6.62 -14.00
N THR A 56 3.25 6.94 -14.60
CA THR A 56 4.46 6.13 -14.46
C THR A 56 5.17 6.36 -13.13
N GLU A 57 5.26 7.61 -12.67
CA GLU A 57 5.98 7.93 -11.44
C GLU A 57 5.19 7.53 -10.21
N SER A 58 3.85 7.67 -10.22
CA SER A 58 3.01 7.14 -9.13
C SER A 58 3.14 5.63 -8.99
N LYS A 59 3.16 4.89 -10.11
CA LYS A 59 3.40 3.44 -10.09
C LYS A 59 4.76 3.12 -9.47
N GLN A 60 5.83 3.79 -9.90
CA GLN A 60 7.17 3.50 -9.39
C GLN A 60 7.30 3.85 -7.90
N ILE A 61 6.72 4.98 -7.46
CA ILE A 61 6.73 5.41 -6.06
C ILE A 61 5.95 4.42 -5.20
N VAL A 62 4.73 4.05 -5.62
CA VAL A 62 3.89 3.10 -4.88
C VAL A 62 4.57 1.74 -4.81
N LEU A 63 5.12 1.24 -5.92
CA LEU A 63 5.83 -0.05 -5.93
C LEU A 63 7.09 -0.03 -5.07
N THR A 64 7.97 0.95 -5.28
CA THR A 64 9.25 1.04 -4.55
C THR A 64 9.04 1.30 -3.06
N GLY A 65 8.08 2.16 -2.72
CA GLY A 65 7.68 2.42 -1.34
C GLY A 65 7.08 1.20 -0.67
N SER A 66 6.19 0.48 -1.36
CA SER A 66 5.57 -0.74 -0.83
C SER A 66 6.59 -1.85 -0.60
N VAL A 67 7.53 -2.07 -1.53
CA VAL A 67 8.57 -3.10 -1.39
C VAL A 67 9.53 -2.78 -0.25
N LYS A 68 9.97 -1.52 -0.12
CA LYS A 68 10.85 -1.10 1.00
C LYS A 68 10.14 -1.26 2.35
N LEU A 69 8.88 -0.83 2.44
CA LEU A 69 8.09 -0.95 3.65
C LEU A 69 7.83 -2.42 4.01
N TRP A 70 7.44 -3.26 3.04
CA TRP A 70 7.23 -4.68 3.23
C TRP A 70 8.50 -5.41 3.68
N SER A 71 9.64 -5.10 3.06
CA SER A 71 10.94 -5.65 3.48
C SER A 71 11.33 -5.25 4.90
N GLY A 72 10.93 -4.07 5.37
CA GLY A 72 11.13 -3.65 6.75
C GLY A 72 10.21 -4.41 7.72
N LEU A 73 8.91 -4.49 7.40
CA LEU A 73 7.92 -5.19 8.21
C LEU A 73 8.20 -6.70 8.32
N ASN A 74 8.68 -7.34 7.25
CA ASN A 74 9.00 -8.76 7.22
C ASN A 74 10.23 -9.14 8.07
N GLN A 75 11.04 -8.17 8.52
CA GLN A 75 12.14 -8.40 9.46
C GLN A 75 11.69 -8.38 10.93
N TYR A 76 10.41 -8.10 11.20
CA TYR A 76 9.87 -7.99 12.55
C TYR A 76 9.06 -9.24 12.92
N PRO A 77 9.57 -10.12 13.82
CA PRO A 77 8.91 -11.39 14.15
C PRO A 77 7.45 -11.26 14.63
N PRO A 78 7.06 -10.24 15.41
CA PRO A 78 5.66 -10.06 15.81
C PRO A 78 4.72 -9.67 14.66
N PHE A 79 5.25 -9.21 13.52
CA PHE A 79 4.42 -8.94 12.35
C PHE A 79 3.74 -10.21 11.82
N HIS A 80 4.43 -11.35 11.85
CA HIS A 80 3.85 -12.64 11.46
C HIS A 80 2.71 -13.05 12.39
N ALA A 81 2.89 -12.91 13.71
CA ALA A 81 1.85 -13.20 14.69
C ALA A 81 0.61 -12.31 14.51
N VAL A 82 0.81 -11.02 14.21
CA VAL A 82 -0.30 -10.09 13.91
C VAL A 82 -0.97 -10.43 12.57
N ALA A 83 -0.21 -10.83 11.56
CA ALA A 83 -0.74 -11.24 10.26
C ALA A 83 -1.61 -12.50 10.40
N GLU A 84 -1.18 -13.49 11.18
CA GLU A 84 -1.95 -14.70 11.49
C GLU A 84 -3.25 -14.37 12.23
N LEU A 85 -3.20 -13.50 13.25
CA LEU A 85 -4.38 -13.04 13.97
C LEU A 85 -5.36 -12.25 13.09
N ALA A 86 -4.87 -11.62 12.02
CA ALA A 86 -5.69 -10.89 11.07
C ALA A 86 -6.39 -11.80 10.06
N VAL A 87 -5.94 -13.05 9.85
CA VAL A 87 -6.51 -13.98 8.86
C VAL A 87 -8.03 -14.13 9.00
N PRO A 88 -8.61 -14.36 10.19
CA PRO A 88 -10.07 -14.48 10.34
C PRO A 88 -10.80 -13.17 9.99
N THR A 89 -10.19 -12.02 10.30
CA THR A 89 -10.77 -10.71 10.01
C THR A 89 -10.76 -10.45 8.50
N VAL A 90 -9.65 -10.74 7.82
CA VAL A 90 -9.53 -10.62 6.36
C VAL A 90 -10.53 -11.54 5.66
N ALA A 91 -10.68 -12.78 6.13
CA ALA A 91 -11.68 -13.71 5.60
C ALA A 91 -13.11 -13.15 5.73
N HIS A 92 -13.49 -12.67 6.93
CA HIS A 92 -14.81 -12.11 7.18
C HIS A 92 -15.15 -10.90 6.29
N TRP A 93 -14.20 -9.97 6.13
CA TRP A 93 -14.41 -8.82 5.24
C TRP A 93 -14.44 -9.21 3.77
N SER A 94 -13.65 -10.22 3.37
CA SER A 94 -13.66 -10.77 2.01
C SER A 94 -14.99 -11.44 1.67
N GLU A 95 -15.58 -12.17 2.63
CA GLU A 95 -16.92 -12.75 2.47
C GLU A 95 -17.98 -11.67 2.24
N LYS A 96 -17.96 -10.58 3.04
CA LYS A 96 -18.87 -9.44 2.86
C LYS A 96 -18.71 -8.80 1.50
N TYR A 97 -17.47 -8.54 1.08
CA TYR A 97 -17.19 -8.00 -0.25
C TYR A 97 -17.76 -8.91 -1.35
N ASN A 98 -17.46 -10.21 -1.30
CA ASN A 98 -17.93 -11.18 -2.26
C ASN A 98 -19.47 -11.26 -2.30
N HIS A 99 -20.12 -11.17 -1.14
CA HIS A 99 -21.58 -11.15 -1.05
C HIS A 99 -22.16 -9.92 -1.76
N VAL A 100 -21.60 -8.73 -1.49
CA VAL A 100 -22.03 -7.48 -2.12
C VAL A 100 -21.81 -7.52 -3.63
N VAL A 101 -20.65 -7.99 -4.11
CA VAL A 101 -20.36 -8.12 -5.54
C VAL A 101 -21.36 -9.06 -6.21
N LYS A 102 -21.67 -10.22 -5.62
CA LYS A 102 -22.65 -11.18 -6.15
C LYS A 102 -24.06 -10.59 -6.18
N ASP A 103 -24.49 -9.94 -5.11
CA ASP A 103 -25.83 -9.33 -5.00
C ASP A 103 -26.03 -8.23 -6.05
N ILE A 104 -25.06 -7.33 -6.20
CA ILE A 104 -25.14 -6.23 -7.16
C ILE A 104 -25.04 -6.73 -8.62
N SER A 105 -24.20 -7.75 -8.87
CA SER A 105 -24.08 -8.37 -10.19
C SER A 105 -25.36 -9.09 -10.61
N GLY A 106 -26.02 -9.78 -9.66
CA GLY A 106 -27.31 -10.44 -9.89
C GLY A 106 -28.46 -9.46 -10.19
N LYS A 107 -28.33 -8.19 -9.77
CA LYS A 107 -29.32 -7.12 -10.02
C LYS A 107 -29.14 -6.43 -11.38
N GLY A 108 -28.20 -6.87 -12.22
CA GLY A 108 -28.01 -6.36 -13.58
C GLY A 108 -27.14 -5.10 -13.69
N TYR A 109 -26.47 -4.68 -12.61
CA TYR A 109 -25.51 -3.59 -12.64
C TYR A 109 -24.18 -4.08 -13.25
N ALA A 110 -24.08 -4.01 -14.58
CA ALA A 110 -23.00 -4.62 -15.37
C ALA A 110 -21.57 -4.23 -14.95
N VAL A 111 -21.37 -3.02 -14.40
CA VAL A 111 -20.04 -2.55 -13.96
C VAL A 111 -19.49 -3.39 -12.80
N PHE A 112 -20.35 -3.88 -11.91
CA PHE A 112 -19.93 -4.65 -10.73
C PHE A 112 -19.69 -6.13 -11.03
N GLY A 113 -20.23 -6.65 -12.13
CA GLY A 113 -19.94 -8.02 -12.60
C GLY A 113 -18.50 -8.22 -13.08
N TYR A 114 -17.75 -7.13 -13.32
CA TYR A 114 -16.32 -7.17 -13.62
C TYR A 114 -15.43 -7.14 -12.38
N LEU A 115 -16.01 -6.95 -11.19
CA LEU A 115 -15.23 -6.97 -9.95
C LEU A 115 -14.88 -8.43 -9.59
N PRO A 116 -13.60 -8.74 -9.37
CA PRO A 116 -13.17 -10.09 -9.09
C PRO A 116 -13.64 -10.51 -7.69
N LEU A 117 -14.12 -11.74 -7.55
CA LEU A 117 -14.34 -12.33 -6.23
C LEU A 117 -13.00 -12.71 -5.60
N ILE A 118 -12.88 -12.50 -4.30
CA ILE A 118 -11.71 -12.91 -3.53
C ILE A 118 -11.80 -14.43 -3.28
N PRO A 119 -10.81 -15.23 -3.71
CA PRO A 119 -10.85 -16.69 -3.55
C PRO A 119 -10.34 -17.10 -2.16
N ILE A 120 -11.19 -16.92 -1.14
CA ILE A 120 -10.84 -17.11 0.28
C ILE A 120 -10.32 -18.53 0.56
N ASP A 121 -10.96 -19.56 -0.01
CA ASP A 121 -10.58 -20.96 0.21
C ASP A 121 -9.19 -21.29 -0.38
N GLU A 122 -8.88 -20.75 -1.56
CA GLU A 122 -7.58 -20.94 -2.21
C GLU A 122 -6.47 -20.26 -1.42
N ILE A 123 -6.73 -19.05 -0.92
CA ILE A 123 -5.81 -18.31 -0.06
C ILE A 123 -5.58 -19.09 1.24
N ALA A 124 -6.64 -19.56 1.92
CA ALA A 124 -6.53 -20.34 3.14
C ALA A 124 -5.75 -21.65 2.94
N LYS A 125 -5.91 -22.29 1.77
CA LYS A 125 -5.14 -23.48 1.40
C LYS A 125 -3.66 -23.18 1.19
N ALA A 126 -3.34 -22.08 0.50
CA ALA A 126 -1.96 -21.67 0.27
C ALA A 126 -1.23 -21.32 1.58
N PHE A 127 -1.91 -20.67 2.52
CA PHE A 127 -1.36 -20.38 3.85
C PHE A 127 -0.95 -21.65 4.60
N LYS A 128 -1.81 -22.68 4.60
CA LYS A 128 -1.52 -23.98 5.26
C LYS A 128 -0.41 -24.80 4.59
N GLN A 129 -0.05 -24.49 3.35
CA GLN A 129 1.02 -25.18 2.60
C GLN A 129 2.39 -24.50 2.77
N GLY A 130 2.41 -23.27 3.30
CA GLY A 130 3.63 -22.50 3.54
C GLY A 130 4.18 -22.57 4.98
N GLU A 131 3.45 -23.22 5.90
CA GLU A 131 3.94 -23.69 7.20
C GLU A 131 4.65 -25.05 7.07
#